data_AF-A0A849Z300-F1
#
_entry.id   AF-A0A849Z300-F1
#
_cell.length_a   1.000
_cell.length_b   1.000
_cell.length_c   1.000
_cell.angle_alpha   90.00
_cell.angle_beta   90.00
_cell.angle_gamma   90.00
#
_symmetry.space_group_name_H-M   'P 1'
#
loop_
_entity.id
_entity.type
_entity.pdbx_description
1 polymer ?
#
loop_
_entity_poly.entity_id
_entity_poly.type
_entity_poly.pdbx_seq_one_letter_code
_entity_poly.pdbx_strand_id
1 'polypeptide(L)' 'MLVEAELVGFVELKVGSLDIRVPVRKVPEPSIETPLATFTMEGTAFAIMVRDKDKSAQLMEAVHEAAEDALKQLSKKLLN' A
#
# COMPACT_ATOMS: atom_id res chain seq x y z
N MET A 1 9.82 7.70 8.11
CA MET A 1 8.38 7.95 7.85
C MET A 1 7.58 6.67 7.55
N LEU A 2 7.85 5.90 6.48
CA LEU A 2 7.05 4.69 6.20
C LEU A 2 7.14 3.61 7.29
N VAL A 3 8.29 3.48 7.96
CA VAL A 3 8.54 2.39 8.92
C VAL A 3 7.93 2.66 10.30
N GLU A 4 7.61 3.92 10.60
CA GLU A 4 7.04 4.37 11.88
C GLU A 4 5.51 4.24 11.93
N ALA A 5 4.87 4.18 10.76
CA ALA A 5 3.43 4.01 10.63
C ALA A 5 2.97 2.62 11.12
N GLU A 6 1.87 2.55 11.86
CA GLU A 6 1.39 1.31 12.50
C GLU A 6 1.09 0.24 11.44
N LEU A 7 1.74 -0.92 11.53
CA LEU A 7 1.49 -2.04 10.62
C LEU A 7 0.12 -2.65 10.92
N VAL A 8 -0.80 -2.57 9.95
CA VAL A 8 -2.16 -3.10 10.08
C VAL A 8 -2.35 -4.43 9.37
N GLY A 9 -1.47 -4.77 8.42
CA GLY A 9 -1.54 -6.02 7.71
C GLY A 9 -0.55 -6.11 6.55
N PHE A 10 -0.76 -7.10 5.69
CA PHE A 10 0.00 -7.29 4.46
C PHE A 10 -0.97 -7.63 3.34
N VAL A 11 -0.70 -7.09 2.15
CA VAL A 11 -1.35 -7.49 0.90
C VAL A 11 -0.35 -8.31 0.10
N GLU A 12 -0.77 -9.51 -0.29
CA GLU A 12 -0.01 -10.36 -1.19
C GLU A 12 -0.34 -9.97 -2.63
N LEU A 13 0.66 -9.46 -3.33
CA LEU A 13 0.59 -9.06 -4.73
C LEU A 13 1.42 -10.02 -5.56
N LYS A 14 0.81 -10.56 -6.61
CA LYS A 14 1.49 -11.43 -7.56
C LYS A 14 2.01 -10.63 -8.75
N VAL A 15 3.30 -10.30 -8.74
CA VAL A 15 3.98 -9.61 -9.85
C VAL A 15 4.61 -10.66 -10.76
N GLY A 16 3.86 -11.13 -11.76
CA GLY A 16 4.31 -12.20 -12.66
C GLY A 16 4.48 -13.53 -11.91
N SER A 17 5.72 -13.98 -11.75
CA SER A 17 6.09 -15.18 -10.99
C SER A 17 6.53 -14.89 -9.54
N LEU A 18 6.57 -13.62 -9.14
CA LEU A 18 7.01 -13.19 -7.81
C LEU A 18 5.81 -12.85 -6.94
N ASP A 19 5.71 -13.50 -5.79
CA ASP A 19 4.78 -13.14 -4.74
C ASP A 19 5.42 -12.08 -3.85
N ILE A 20 4.93 -10.83 -3.95
CA ILE A 20 5.41 -9.68 -3.19
C ILE A 20 4.42 -9.38 -2.07
N ARG A 21 4.94 -9.33 -0.84
CA ARG A 21 4.17 -8.91 0.33
C ARG A 21 4.33 -7.42 0.54
N VAL A 22 3.27 -6.67 0.26
CA VAL A 22 3.23 -5.23 0.51
C VAL A 22 2.69 -4.99 1.91
N PRO A 23 3.48 -4.39 2.83
CA PRO A 23 2.97 -4.03 4.14
C PRO A 23 1.92 -2.95 4.03
N VAL A 24 0.79 -3.14 4.72
CA VAL A 24 -0.25 -2.13 4.88
C VAL A 24 -0.07 -1.46 6.23
N ARG A 25 0.04 -0.14 6.23
CA ARG A 25 0.29 0.66 7.42
C ARG A 25 -0.77 1.74 7.59
N LYS A 26 -1.17 2.03 8.81
CA LYS A 26 -2.08 3.13 9.11
C LYS A 26 -1.33 4.46 9.06
N VAL A 27 -1.92 5.45 8.39
CA VAL A 27 -1.42 6.83 8.43
C VAL A 27 -1.50 7.32 9.88
N PRO A 28 -0.40 7.80 10.48
CA PRO A 28 -0.40 8.22 11.88
C PRO A 28 -1.26 9.47 12.13
N GLU A 29 -1.30 10.39 11.17
CA GLU A 29 -2.10 11.63 11.22
C GLU A 29 -2.93 11.78 9.93
N PRO A 30 -4.02 11.00 9.78
CA PRO A 30 -4.85 11.08 8.60
C PRO A 30 -5.57 12.43 8.56
N SER A 31 -5.31 13.21 7.51
CA SER A 31 -6.03 14.45 7.24
C SER A 31 -7.26 14.18 6.36
N ILE A 32 -8.23 15.10 6.33
CA ILE A 32 -9.42 15.00 5.46
C ILE A 32 -9.04 14.98 3.97
N GLU A 33 -7.82 15.41 3.64
CA GLU A 33 -7.25 15.37 2.29
C GLU A 33 -6.51 14.05 1.99
N THR A 34 -6.21 13.20 2.99
CA THR A 34 -5.42 11.98 2.80
C THR A 34 -6.27 10.88 2.17
N PRO A 35 -5.97 10.34 0.99
CA PRO A 35 -6.79 9.29 0.38
C PRO A 35 -6.99 8.07 1.31
N LEU A 36 -8.09 7.33 1.11
CA LEU A 36 -8.47 6.17 1.94
C LEU A 36 -7.35 5.12 2.01
N ALA A 37 -6.73 4.85 0.87
CA ALA A 37 -5.50 4.11 0.78
C ALA A 37 -4.59 4.73 -0.28
N THR A 38 -3.29 4.62 -0.09
CA THR A 38 -2.31 5.12 -1.04
C THR A 38 -1.07 4.26 -0.99
N PHE A 39 -0.55 3.90 -2.16
CA PHE A 39 0.74 3.25 -2.24
C PHE A 39 1.85 4.29 -2.13
N THR A 40 2.74 4.09 -1.17
CA THR A 40 3.90 4.96 -0.97
C THR A 40 5.17 4.12 -1.05
N MET A 41 6.12 4.61 -1.85
CA MET A 41 7.43 4.01 -2.00
C MET A 41 8.50 5.04 -1.66
N GLU A 42 9.35 4.71 -0.70
CA GLU A 42 10.47 5.54 -0.24
C GLU A 42 11.77 4.74 -0.46
N GLY A 43 12.47 5.05 -1.55
CA GLY A 43 13.69 4.33 -1.94
C GLY A 43 13.44 2.86 -2.30
N THR A 44 13.87 1.96 -1.41
CA THR A 44 13.66 0.50 -1.51
C THR A 44 12.50 0.00 -0.65
N ALA A 45 11.98 0.82 0.26
CA ALA A 45 10.83 0.49 1.08
C ALA A 45 9.53 0.89 0.38
N PHE A 46 8.51 0.05 0.49
CA PHE A 46 7.17 0.32 -0.03
C PHE A 46 6.12 -0.15 0.97
N ALA A 47 5.02 0.60 1.08
CA ALA A 47 3.88 0.24 1.91
C ALA A 47 2.60 0.88 1.36
N ILE A 48 1.46 0.24 1.60
CA ILE A 48 0.14 0.83 1.37
C ILE A 48 -0.26 1.55 2.66
N MET A 49 -0.37 2.86 2.60
CA MET A 49 -0.82 3.70 3.69
C MET A 49 -2.35 3.79 3.67
N VAL A 50 -3.02 3.38 4.75
CA VAL A 50 -4.47 3.47 4.90
C VAL A 50 -4.86 4.52 5.93
N ARG A 51 -5.91 5.29 5.63
CA ARG A 51 -6.43 6.33 6.52
C ARG A 51 -6.98 5.73 7.81
N ASP A 52 -7.69 4.60 7.71
CA ASP A 52 -8.29 3.94 8.86
C ASP A 52 -8.13 2.41 8.84
N LYS A 53 -8.34 1.77 10.00
CA LYS A 53 -8.40 0.30 10.14
C LYS A 53 -9.76 -0.26 9.72
N ASP A 54 -10.74 0.60 9.49
CA ASP A 54 -12.10 0.22 9.18
C ASP A 54 -12.20 -0.55 7.86
N LYS A 55 -12.66 -1.80 7.90
CA LYS A 55 -12.83 -2.67 6.71
C LYS A 55 -14.03 -2.30 5.85
N SER A 56 -14.31 -1.00 5.74
CA SER A 56 -15.36 -0.47 4.87
C SER A 56 -15.07 -0.85 3.42
N ALA A 57 -16.12 -1.12 2.64
CA ALA A 57 -15.97 -1.52 1.22
C ALA A 57 -15.12 -0.51 0.43
N GLN A 58 -15.29 0.78 0.71
CA GLN A 58 -14.50 1.86 0.12
C GLN A 58 -13.00 1.78 0.47
N LEU A 59 -12.64 1.31 1.66
CA LEU A 59 -11.24 1.09 2.02
C LEU A 59 -10.67 -0.10 1.24
N MET A 60 -11.42 -1.19 1.13
CA MET A 60 -10.97 -2.35 0.36
C MET A 60 -10.77 -2.02 -1.12
N GLU A 61 -11.66 -1.24 -1.73
CA GLU A 61 -11.48 -0.74 -3.09
C GLU A 61 -10.24 0.14 -3.20
N ALA A 62 -10.07 1.13 -2.30
CA ALA A 62 -8.89 1.99 -2.33
C ALA A 62 -7.59 1.20 -2.12
N VAL A 63 -7.58 0.19 -1.24
CA VAL A 63 -6.43 -0.70 -1.04
C VAL A 63 -6.16 -1.51 -2.28
N HIS A 64 -7.20 -1.98 -2.98
CA HIS A 64 -7.05 -2.69 -4.25
C HIS A 64 -6.44 -1.80 -5.32
N GLU A 65 -6.94 -0.58 -5.50
CA GLU A 65 -6.39 0.41 -6.43
C GLU A 65 -4.92 0.72 -6.09
N ALA A 66 -4.61 0.97 -4.81
CA ALA A 66 -3.24 1.18 -4.36
C ALA A 66 -2.35 -0.05 -4.61
N ALA A 67 -2.88 -1.26 -4.49
CA ALA A 67 -2.16 -2.49 -4.74
C ALA A 67 -1.91 -2.70 -6.25
N GLU A 68 -2.84 -2.32 -7.13
CA GLU A 68 -2.61 -2.30 -8.58
C GLU A 68 -1.55 -1.27 -8.98
N ASP A 69 -1.55 -0.09 -8.37
CA ASP A 69 -0.52 0.92 -8.58
C ASP A 69 0.85 0.42 -8.10
N ALA A 70 0.89 -0.23 -6.93
CA ALA A 70 2.07 -0.92 -6.42
C ALA A 70 2.57 -1.98 -7.42
N LEU A 71 1.66 -2.80 -7.96
CA LEU A 71 1.98 -3.83 -8.95
C LEU A 71 2.63 -3.22 -10.19
N LYS A 72 2.06 -2.15 -10.74
CA LYS A 72 2.60 -1.44 -11.91
C LYS A 72 3.98 -0.86 -11.64
N GLN A 73 4.18 -0.25 -10.48
CA GLN A 73 5.46 0.35 -10.06
C GLN A 73 6.52 -0.74 -9.83
N LEU A 74 6.19 -1.80 -9.10
CA LEU A 74 7.08 -2.91 -8.79
C LEU A 74 7.44 -3.70 -10.06
N SER A 75 6.48 -3.95 -10.94
CA SER A 75 6.70 -4.61 -12.23
C SER A 75 7.70 -3.81 -13.08
N LYS A 76 7.53 -2.49 -13.20
CA LYS A 76 8.50 -1.62 -13.89
C LYS A 76 9.91 -1.66 -13.29
N LYS A 77 10.01 -1.75 -11.95
CA LYS A 77 11.30 -1.80 -11.26
C LYS A 77 11.99 -3.16 -11.35
N LEU A 78 11.22 -4.24 -11.46
CA LEU A 78 11.74 -5.62 -11.50
C LEU A 78 12.07 -6.10 -12.92
N LEU A 79 11.48 -5.48 -13.95
CA LEU A 79 11.75 -5.79 -15.36
C LEU A 79 12.93 -5.02 -15.97
N ASN A 80 13.61 -4.14 -15.21
CA ASN A 80 14.78 -3.38 -15.67
C ASN A 80 16.08 -3.82 -15.00
#